data_AF-A0AAD3CYD1-F1
#
_entry.id   AF-A0AAD3CYD1-F1
#
_cell.length_a   1.000
_cell.length_b   1.000
_cell.length_c   1.000
_cell.angle_alpha   90.00
_cell.angle_beta   90.00
_cell.angle_gamma   90.00
#
_symmetry.space_group_name_H-M   'P 1'
#
loop_
_entity.id
_entity.type
_entity.pdbx_description
1 polymer ?
#
loop_
_entity_poly.entity_id
_entity_poly.type
_entity_poly.pdbx_seq_one_letter_code
_entity_poly.pdbx_strand_id
1 'polypeptide(L)'
;MGNQQMNMNQSMNYGQMPNNNYGMNNSMMMNNSQMMMPNYPPPKKDGIKKWFAETKTSIAGELVRSPDDDLFQEIERYVEGLEKQMKNVQQQASALVKKNKEIANGLHEFGVAFHVLGQSEADDLGHALENMGSAADELSGVSMTHSEAEMRQFEEPLKDYLKTIQSVKIALEKRHNRRLTYSSCLAEVNAKRANLAKLRATPGSEAKAYGAEMSLKRGEAAADAARDAFATVSQRVLREVDRFKREKGDDMRRVVLDYINLQIDYNQKMEQVWAQLLPKLESLHVPGESNGQDAGNVNIDNSQMPKDTNTDGTIPTNVITNENNTQQQPNNVYQSNISQSMLGLENSVQYRDNSNVIPGM
;
A
#
# COMPACT_ATOMS: atom_id res chain seq x y z
N MET A 1 63.75 -10.69 -43.50
CA MET A 1 64.30 -9.76 -42.47
C MET A 1 63.13 -9.37 -41.58
N GLY A 2 63.19 -9.40 -40.25
CA GLY A 2 64.23 -9.91 -39.34
C GLY A 2 63.73 -9.70 -37.89
N ASN A 3 63.99 -10.64 -36.98
CA ASN A 3 63.67 -10.48 -35.54
C ASN A 3 64.51 -9.32 -34.95
N GLN A 4 64.23 -8.74 -33.78
CA GLN A 4 64.25 -9.40 -32.48
C GLN A 4 64.02 -8.37 -31.35
N GLN A 5 63.43 -8.79 -30.23
CA GLN A 5 63.41 -7.99 -29.00
C GLN A 5 64.80 -7.95 -28.34
N MET A 6 65.16 -6.85 -27.70
CA MET A 6 66.13 -6.88 -26.61
C MET A 6 65.71 -5.95 -25.48
N ASN A 7 65.97 -6.39 -24.25
CA ASN A 7 65.64 -5.70 -23.00
C ASN A 7 66.94 -5.63 -22.17
N MET A 8 67.26 -4.48 -21.59
CA MET A 8 68.41 -4.39 -20.68
C MET A 8 68.23 -3.27 -19.65
N ASN A 9 68.38 -3.64 -18.37
CA ASN A 9 68.47 -2.71 -17.26
C ASN A 9 69.81 -1.96 -17.28
N GLN A 10 69.82 -0.73 -16.76
CA GLN A 10 70.83 -0.37 -15.77
C GLN A 10 70.39 0.75 -14.83
N SER A 11 70.89 0.70 -13.61
CA SER A 11 70.66 1.65 -12.52
C SER A 11 71.96 2.36 -12.17
N MET A 12 71.90 3.56 -11.60
CA MET A 12 72.78 3.94 -10.48
C MET A 12 72.21 5.14 -9.69
N ASN A 13 72.93 5.58 -8.66
CA ASN A 13 72.40 6.24 -7.46
C ASN A 13 73.28 7.44 -7.04
N TYR A 14 72.80 8.22 -6.05
CA TYR A 14 73.47 9.36 -5.38
C TYR A 14 73.59 10.65 -6.24
N GLY A 15 73.55 11.87 -5.67
CA GLY A 15 73.23 12.25 -4.29
C GLY A 15 73.71 13.67 -3.92
N GLN A 16 73.31 14.14 -2.73
CA GLN A 16 73.76 15.36 -2.02
C GLN A 16 73.16 16.75 -2.41
N MET A 17 72.64 17.42 -1.37
CA MET A 17 72.53 18.88 -1.18
C MET A 17 73.80 19.36 -0.40
N PRO A 18 73.96 20.59 0.19
CA PRO A 18 73.07 21.76 0.29
C PRO A 18 73.76 23.14 0.12
N ASN A 19 73.04 24.24 0.38
CA ASN A 19 73.60 25.37 1.15
C ASN A 19 72.53 26.25 1.83
N ASN A 20 72.94 27.06 2.81
CA ASN A 20 72.20 28.17 3.42
C ASN A 20 72.88 29.51 3.01
N ASN A 21 72.53 30.73 3.43
CA ASN A 21 71.51 31.31 4.33
C ASN A 21 71.20 32.75 3.79
N TYR A 22 70.67 33.80 4.44
CA TYR A 22 70.17 34.15 5.79
C TYR A 22 69.29 35.42 5.64
N GLY A 23 68.35 35.72 6.54
CA GLY A 23 67.73 37.06 6.60
C GLY A 23 66.42 37.19 7.39
N MET A 24 66.40 38.05 8.41
CA MET A 24 65.20 38.41 9.18
C MET A 24 64.73 39.82 8.83
N ASN A 25 63.42 40.09 8.81
CA ASN A 25 62.92 41.26 9.54
C ASN A 25 61.41 41.26 9.91
N ASN A 26 61.17 41.44 11.20
CA ASN A 26 60.07 42.10 11.91
C ASN A 26 58.58 42.02 11.48
N SER A 27 57.78 41.38 12.36
CA SER A 27 56.47 41.82 12.89
C SER A 27 55.33 42.31 11.97
N MET A 28 54.22 41.56 11.97
CA MET A 28 52.96 42.04 12.56
C MET A 28 52.10 40.87 13.05
N MET A 29 51.22 41.11 14.05
CA MET A 29 50.32 40.10 14.60
C MET A 29 49.00 40.04 13.82
N MET A 30 48.56 38.85 13.42
CA MET A 30 47.16 38.42 13.64
C MET A 30 47.11 36.91 13.90
N ASN A 31 46.38 36.52 14.95
CA ASN A 31 46.10 35.13 15.30
C ASN A 31 44.69 34.78 14.83
N ASN A 32 44.57 33.73 14.00
CA ASN A 32 43.41 32.86 14.09
C ASN A 32 43.87 31.41 13.90
N SER A 33 43.37 30.51 14.75
CA SER A 33 43.89 29.15 14.86
C SER A 33 43.13 28.17 13.94
N GLN A 34 43.88 27.23 13.36
CA GLN A 34 43.35 26.13 12.56
C GLN A 34 42.38 25.27 13.39
N MET A 35 41.07 25.42 13.19
CA MET A 35 40.08 24.55 13.84
C MET A 35 39.98 23.20 13.14
N MET A 36 40.08 22.12 13.91
CA MET A 36 39.92 20.75 13.45
C MET A 36 38.47 20.48 13.03
N MET A 37 38.25 19.95 11.83
CA MET A 37 36.94 19.46 11.40
C MET A 37 36.60 18.14 12.13
N PRO A 38 35.44 18.03 12.81
CA PRO A 38 34.99 16.76 13.37
C PRO A 38 34.66 15.75 12.27
N ASN A 39 35.17 14.52 12.39
CA ASN A 39 34.86 13.44 11.46
C ASN A 39 33.47 12.86 11.75
N TYR A 40 32.49 13.12 10.86
CA TYR A 40 31.10 12.68 11.05
C TYR A 40 30.88 11.25 10.52
N PRO A 41 30.46 10.28 11.37
CA PRO A 41 30.01 8.98 10.89
C PRO A 41 28.61 9.07 10.24
N PRO A 42 28.24 8.15 9.33
CA PRO A 42 26.94 8.16 8.66
C PRO A 42 25.78 7.90 9.64
N PRO A 43 24.61 8.53 9.43
CA PRO A 43 23.50 8.48 10.37
C PRO A 43 22.83 7.10 10.43
N LYS A 44 22.73 6.52 11.64
CA LYS A 44 22.01 5.26 11.90
C LYS A 44 20.49 5.49 11.97
N LYS A 45 19.70 4.53 11.46
CA LYS A 45 18.24 4.63 11.22
C LYS A 45 17.35 4.54 12.48
N ASP A 46 17.83 4.96 13.64
CA ASP A 46 17.18 4.70 14.94
C ASP A 46 16.45 5.92 15.56
N GLY A 47 16.64 7.13 15.00
CA GLY A 47 16.12 8.37 15.59
C GLY A 47 14.59 8.43 15.75
N ILE A 48 13.83 7.85 14.81
CA ILE A 48 12.36 7.90 14.83
C ILE A 48 11.78 7.10 16.01
N LYS A 49 12.38 5.96 16.38
CA LYS A 49 11.80 5.04 17.39
C LYS A 49 11.90 5.55 18.82
N LYS A 50 12.91 6.38 19.15
CA LYS A 50 13.07 6.91 20.52
C LYS A 50 12.03 7.99 20.88
N TRP A 51 11.60 8.80 19.91
CA TRP A 51 10.59 9.83 20.15
C TRP A 51 9.25 9.25 20.68
N PHE A 52 8.86 8.06 20.21
CA PHE A 52 7.66 7.36 20.66
C PHE A 52 7.76 6.70 22.05
N ALA A 53 8.95 6.65 22.66
CA ALA A 53 9.14 5.97 23.94
C ALA A 53 8.85 6.88 25.16
N GLU A 54 9.24 8.15 25.08
CA GLU A 54 9.31 9.06 26.24
C GLU A 54 8.02 9.87 26.46
N THR A 55 7.05 9.82 25.53
CA THR A 55 5.71 10.44 25.71
C THR A 55 4.65 9.48 26.26
N LYS A 56 5.05 8.40 26.95
CA LYS A 56 4.13 7.58 27.75
C LYS A 56 3.81 8.24 29.10
N THR A 57 3.12 9.37 29.06
CA THR A 57 2.45 9.94 30.24
C THR A 57 1.34 8.99 30.66
N SER A 58 1.66 8.06 31.57
CA SER A 58 0.76 7.02 32.07
C SER A 58 -0.29 7.62 33.00
N ILE A 59 -1.32 8.25 32.42
CA ILE A 59 -2.48 8.75 33.15
C ILE A 59 -3.29 7.54 33.63
N ALA A 60 -3.06 7.15 34.89
CA ALA A 60 -3.83 6.13 35.60
C ALA A 60 -5.21 6.70 36.05
N GLY A 61 -5.98 7.21 35.09
CA GLY A 61 -7.27 7.85 35.30
C GLY A 61 -8.13 7.75 34.04
N GLU A 62 -9.45 7.75 34.21
CA GLU A 62 -10.39 7.57 33.11
C GLU A 62 -10.30 8.73 32.09
N LEU A 63 -10.17 8.39 30.80
CA LEU A 63 -10.13 9.38 29.73
C LEU A 63 -11.49 10.09 29.62
N VAL A 64 -11.47 11.43 29.54
CA VAL A 64 -12.68 12.26 29.43
C VAL A 64 -13.61 11.70 28.34
N ARG A 65 -14.84 11.33 28.71
CA ARG A 65 -15.81 10.78 27.76
C ARG A 65 -16.37 11.88 26.85
N SER A 66 -16.56 11.52 25.59
CA SER A 66 -17.15 12.35 24.54
C SER A 66 -18.46 11.70 24.08
N PRO A 67 -19.53 12.45 23.74
CA PRO A 67 -20.75 11.87 23.17
C PRO A 67 -20.47 11.00 21.93
N ASP A 68 -19.51 11.44 21.11
CA ASP A 68 -19.09 10.76 19.88
C ASP A 68 -18.29 9.45 20.10
N ASP A 69 -17.97 9.05 21.34
CA ASP A 69 -16.96 7.99 21.58
C ASP A 69 -17.35 6.62 21.04
N ASP A 70 -18.64 6.28 20.98
CA ASP A 70 -19.10 5.03 20.36
C ASP A 70 -19.00 5.08 18.84
N LEU A 71 -19.27 6.24 18.22
CA LEU A 71 -19.06 6.48 16.79
C LEU A 71 -17.56 6.38 16.43
N PHE A 72 -16.67 6.92 17.25
CA PHE A 72 -15.22 6.79 17.02
C PHE A 72 -14.71 5.34 17.17
N GLN A 73 -15.21 4.58 18.16
CA GLN A 73 -14.91 3.14 18.27
C GLN A 73 -15.41 2.35 17.06
N GLU A 74 -16.59 2.69 16.53
CA GLU A 74 -17.12 2.05 15.32
C GLU A 74 -16.29 2.40 14.07
N ILE A 75 -15.84 3.65 13.94
CA ILE A 75 -14.90 4.09 12.90
C ILE A 75 -13.57 3.33 13.01
N GLU A 76 -13.00 3.19 14.21
CA GLU A 76 -11.75 2.44 14.45
C GLU A 76 -11.90 0.97 14.01
N ARG A 77 -12.93 0.27 14.50
CA ARG A 77 -13.23 -1.13 14.10
C ARG A 77 -13.45 -1.28 12.59
N TYR A 78 -14.15 -0.32 11.96
CA TYR A 78 -14.37 -0.33 10.52
C TYR A 78 -13.06 -0.18 9.73
N VAL A 79 -12.20 0.76 10.13
CA VAL A 79 -10.92 1.02 9.47
C VAL A 79 -9.95 -0.15 9.64
N GLU A 80 -9.89 -0.78 10.81
CA GLU A 80 -9.08 -2.00 11.04
C GLU A 80 -9.57 -3.20 10.21
N GLY A 81 -10.89 -3.41 10.16
CA GLY A 81 -11.49 -4.47 9.34
C GLY A 81 -11.21 -4.27 7.85
N LEU A 82 -11.34 -3.04 7.36
CA LEU A 82 -11.04 -2.68 5.97
C LEU A 82 -9.55 -2.82 5.64
N GLU A 83 -8.65 -2.39 6.53
CA GLU A 83 -7.21 -2.56 6.36
C GLU A 83 -6.81 -4.03 6.21
N LYS A 84 -7.37 -4.92 7.04
CA LYS A 84 -7.10 -6.36 6.99
C LYS A 84 -7.49 -6.96 5.64
N GLN A 85 -8.68 -6.65 5.14
CA GLN A 85 -9.16 -7.22 3.86
C GLN A 85 -8.41 -6.62 2.68
N MET A 86 -8.17 -5.30 2.68
CA MET A 86 -7.41 -4.63 1.63
C MET A 86 -5.95 -5.14 1.54
N LYS A 87 -5.30 -5.43 2.68
CA LYS A 87 -3.98 -6.08 2.70
C LYS A 87 -3.99 -7.47 2.06
N ASN A 88 -5.03 -8.27 2.30
CA ASN A 88 -5.15 -9.57 1.65
C ASN A 88 -5.29 -9.42 0.12
N VAL A 89 -6.19 -8.56 -0.36
CA VAL A 89 -6.38 -8.31 -1.80
C VAL A 89 -5.08 -7.80 -2.45
N GLN A 90 -4.40 -6.84 -1.82
CA GLN A 90 -3.13 -6.32 -2.30
C GLN A 90 -2.04 -7.41 -2.37
N GLN A 91 -1.97 -8.32 -1.40
CA GLN A 91 -1.04 -9.45 -1.41
C GLN A 91 -1.33 -10.45 -2.53
N GLN A 92 -2.60 -10.73 -2.84
CA GLN A 92 -2.95 -11.58 -3.98
C GLN A 92 -2.63 -10.89 -5.31
N ALA A 93 -2.85 -9.57 -5.42
CA ALA A 93 -2.42 -8.80 -6.60
C ALA A 93 -0.90 -8.87 -6.82
N SER A 94 -0.08 -8.76 -5.76
CA SER A 94 1.38 -8.98 -5.85
C SER A 94 1.74 -10.38 -6.35
N ALA A 95 0.98 -11.41 -5.93
CA ALA A 95 1.21 -12.79 -6.33
C ALA A 95 0.84 -13.02 -7.81
N LEU A 96 -0.25 -12.42 -8.30
CA LEU A 96 -0.67 -12.46 -9.71
C LEU A 96 0.37 -11.77 -10.62
N VAL A 97 0.79 -10.55 -10.29
CA VAL A 97 1.85 -9.82 -11.03
C VAL A 97 3.14 -10.65 -11.11
N LYS A 98 3.54 -11.32 -10.02
CA LYS A 98 4.71 -12.21 -10.02
C LYS A 98 4.49 -13.44 -10.90
N LYS A 99 3.31 -14.07 -10.84
CA LYS A 99 2.97 -15.24 -11.66
C LYS A 99 2.91 -14.92 -13.15
N ASN A 100 2.39 -13.76 -13.53
CA ASN A 100 2.35 -13.33 -14.92
C ASN A 100 3.75 -13.02 -15.49
N LYS A 101 4.71 -12.59 -14.63
CA LYS A 101 6.14 -12.51 -15.00
C LYS A 101 6.81 -13.89 -15.11
N GLU A 102 6.45 -14.84 -14.26
CA GLU A 102 6.91 -16.24 -14.40
C GLU A 102 6.39 -16.88 -15.71
N ILE A 103 5.15 -16.59 -16.12
CA ILE A 103 4.57 -17.01 -17.41
C ILE A 103 5.34 -16.38 -18.58
N ALA A 104 5.59 -15.06 -18.55
CA ALA A 104 6.34 -14.40 -19.61
C ALA A 104 7.74 -15.01 -19.82
N ASN A 105 8.47 -15.26 -18.72
CA ASN A 105 9.79 -15.90 -18.80
C ASN A 105 9.70 -17.34 -19.34
N GLY A 106 8.75 -18.14 -18.85
CA GLY A 106 8.55 -19.52 -19.31
C GLY A 106 8.18 -19.61 -20.80
N LEU A 107 7.41 -18.65 -21.33
CA LEU A 107 7.10 -18.55 -22.76
C LEU A 107 8.34 -18.24 -23.61
N HIS A 108 9.27 -17.41 -23.13
CA HIS A 108 10.52 -17.15 -23.84
C HIS A 108 11.47 -18.35 -23.81
N GLU A 109 11.62 -19.01 -22.65
CA GLU A 109 12.41 -20.25 -22.54
C GLU A 109 11.85 -21.37 -23.43
N PHE A 110 10.52 -21.47 -23.53
CA PHE A 110 9.82 -22.36 -24.46
C PHE A 110 10.05 -21.98 -25.92
N GLY A 111 10.00 -20.69 -26.27
CA GLY A 111 10.30 -20.19 -27.61
C GLY A 111 11.72 -20.52 -28.07
N VAL A 112 12.71 -20.23 -27.23
CA VAL A 112 14.13 -20.58 -27.46
C VAL A 112 14.32 -22.09 -27.66
N ALA A 113 13.64 -22.93 -26.88
CA ALA A 113 13.71 -24.39 -27.05
C ALA A 113 13.15 -24.84 -28.41
N PHE A 114 12.04 -24.25 -28.86
CA PHE A 114 11.44 -24.56 -30.16
C PHE A 114 12.28 -24.08 -31.35
N HIS A 115 12.94 -22.91 -31.25
CA HIS A 115 13.90 -22.46 -32.27
C HIS A 115 15.10 -23.41 -32.40
N VAL A 116 15.67 -23.86 -31.28
CA VAL A 116 16.81 -24.80 -31.28
C VAL A 116 16.41 -26.17 -31.83
N LEU A 117 15.19 -26.64 -31.54
CA LEU A 117 14.66 -27.88 -32.13
C LEU A 117 14.40 -27.72 -33.63
N GLY A 118 13.79 -26.62 -34.07
CA GLY A 118 13.54 -26.33 -35.49
C GLY A 118 14.82 -26.25 -36.33
N GLN A 119 15.91 -25.70 -35.77
CA GLN A 119 17.25 -25.71 -36.38
C GLN A 119 17.95 -27.07 -36.38
N SER A 120 17.42 -28.06 -35.63
CA SER A 120 17.94 -29.43 -35.59
C SER A 120 17.20 -30.38 -36.52
N GLU A 121 15.95 -30.06 -36.86
CA GLU A 121 15.12 -30.76 -37.84
C GLU A 121 15.34 -30.21 -39.27
N ALA A 122 14.70 -30.84 -40.26
CA ALA A 122 14.76 -30.44 -41.66
C ALA A 122 13.37 -30.12 -42.24
N ASP A 123 13.38 -29.57 -43.46
CA ASP A 123 12.21 -29.34 -44.31
C ASP A 123 11.05 -28.59 -43.57
N ASP A 124 9.80 -28.87 -43.92
CA ASP A 124 8.63 -28.18 -43.38
C ASP A 124 8.49 -28.33 -41.85
N LEU A 125 9.03 -29.40 -41.26
CA LEU A 125 9.01 -29.63 -39.81
C LEU A 125 9.93 -28.65 -39.06
N GLY A 126 11.12 -28.36 -39.58
CA GLY A 126 12.01 -27.35 -38.99
C GLY A 126 11.32 -25.98 -38.90
N HIS A 127 10.72 -25.55 -40.02
CA HIS A 127 10.00 -24.28 -40.10
C HIS A 127 8.70 -24.25 -39.26
N ALA A 128 8.03 -25.38 -39.06
CA ALA A 128 6.90 -25.49 -38.14
C ALA A 128 7.30 -25.15 -36.70
N LEU A 129 8.44 -25.70 -36.26
CA LEU A 129 8.96 -25.54 -34.92
C LEU A 129 9.51 -24.13 -34.70
N GLU A 130 10.19 -23.54 -35.69
CA GLU A 130 10.57 -22.11 -35.66
C GLU A 130 9.33 -21.19 -35.57
N ASN A 131 8.24 -21.48 -36.27
CA ASN A 131 7.00 -20.71 -36.16
C ASN A 131 6.35 -20.81 -34.77
N MET A 132 6.36 -21.99 -34.14
CA MET A 132 5.94 -22.16 -32.74
C MET A 132 6.85 -21.35 -31.79
N GLY A 133 8.16 -21.37 -32.03
CA GLY A 133 9.13 -20.58 -31.28
C GLY A 133 8.83 -19.08 -31.35
N SER A 134 8.63 -18.55 -32.56
CA SER A 134 8.28 -17.13 -32.78
C SER A 134 6.97 -16.72 -32.11
N ALA A 135 5.95 -17.59 -32.15
CA ALA A 135 4.69 -17.32 -31.46
C ALA A 135 4.87 -17.26 -29.94
N ALA A 136 5.68 -18.15 -29.37
CA ALA A 136 5.98 -18.15 -27.93
C ALA A 136 6.76 -16.89 -27.48
N ASP A 137 7.69 -16.40 -28.30
CA ASP A 137 8.36 -15.10 -28.05
C ASP A 137 7.39 -13.91 -28.10
N GLU A 138 6.44 -13.88 -29.05
CA GLU A 138 5.42 -12.84 -29.11
C GLU A 138 4.48 -12.89 -27.88
N LEU A 139 4.01 -14.08 -27.52
CA LEU A 139 3.21 -14.31 -26.30
C LEU A 139 3.97 -13.93 -25.03
N SER A 140 5.29 -14.14 -24.98
CA SER A 140 6.14 -13.67 -23.88
C SER A 140 6.13 -12.15 -23.77
N GLY A 141 6.32 -11.43 -24.89
CA GLY A 141 6.27 -9.97 -24.94
C GLY A 141 4.91 -9.40 -24.51
N VAL A 142 3.81 -10.03 -24.97
CA VAL A 142 2.44 -9.71 -24.54
C VAL A 142 2.25 -9.96 -23.04
N SER A 143 2.72 -11.09 -22.51
CA SER A 143 2.60 -11.45 -21.09
C SER A 143 3.43 -10.54 -20.17
N MET A 144 4.65 -10.19 -20.57
CA MET A 144 5.49 -9.23 -19.84
C MET A 144 4.80 -7.86 -19.77
N THR A 145 4.35 -7.35 -20.91
CA THR A 145 3.63 -6.07 -21.02
C THR A 145 2.36 -6.05 -20.16
N HIS A 146 1.59 -7.15 -20.16
CA HIS A 146 0.43 -7.31 -19.29
C HIS A 146 0.81 -7.26 -17.80
N SER A 147 1.84 -7.99 -17.38
CA SER A 147 2.28 -8.00 -15.97
C SER A 147 2.76 -6.63 -15.46
N GLU A 148 3.38 -5.82 -16.32
CA GLU A 148 3.78 -4.44 -16.00
C GLU A 148 2.59 -3.48 -15.97
N ALA A 149 1.58 -3.72 -16.79
CA ALA A 149 0.33 -2.97 -16.74
C ALA A 149 -0.49 -3.33 -15.49
N GLU A 150 -0.56 -4.61 -15.11
CA GLU A 150 -1.25 -5.10 -13.90
C GLU A 150 -0.62 -4.52 -12.63
N MET A 151 0.72 -4.50 -12.57
CA MET A 151 1.47 -3.86 -11.49
C MET A 151 1.05 -2.38 -11.30
N ARG A 152 0.96 -1.61 -12.39
CA ARG A 152 0.68 -0.15 -12.35
C ARG A 152 -0.81 0.20 -12.23
N GLN A 153 -1.70 -0.60 -12.79
CA GLN A 153 -3.13 -0.30 -12.90
C GLN A 153 -4.00 -1.02 -11.85
N PHE A 154 -3.47 -2.07 -11.22
CA PHE A 154 -4.17 -2.84 -10.19
C PHE A 154 -3.38 -2.91 -8.87
N GLU A 155 -2.12 -3.37 -8.91
CA GLU A 155 -1.35 -3.60 -7.68
C GLU A 155 -0.94 -2.30 -6.96
N GLU A 156 -0.47 -1.29 -7.69
CA GLU A 156 -0.07 0.01 -7.14
C GLU A 156 -1.23 0.83 -6.56
N PRO A 157 -2.40 0.96 -7.22
CA PRO A 157 -3.57 1.59 -6.63
C PRO A 157 -4.04 0.94 -5.32
N LEU A 158 -3.96 -0.39 -5.19
CA LEU A 158 -4.26 -1.10 -3.95
C LEU A 158 -3.24 -0.76 -2.83
N LYS A 159 -1.95 -0.64 -3.17
CA LYS A 159 -0.90 -0.16 -2.23
C LYS A 159 -1.15 1.29 -1.80
N ASP A 160 -1.59 2.16 -2.70
CA ASP A 160 -1.86 3.58 -2.38
C ASP A 160 -3.13 3.75 -1.55
N TYR A 161 -4.18 2.97 -1.82
CA TYR A 161 -5.37 2.95 -0.98
C TYR A 161 -5.08 2.45 0.45
N LEU A 162 -4.11 1.54 0.64
CA LEU A 162 -3.58 1.21 1.98
C LEU A 162 -2.87 2.39 2.67
N LYS A 163 -2.17 3.26 1.93
CA LYS A 163 -1.58 4.50 2.50
C LYS A 163 -2.68 5.47 2.95
N THR A 164 -3.79 5.55 2.21
CA THR A 164 -4.97 6.34 2.58
C THR A 164 -5.62 5.80 3.85
N ILE A 165 -5.85 4.48 3.95
CA ILE A 165 -6.35 3.82 5.18
C ILE A 165 -5.43 4.11 6.37
N GLN A 166 -4.10 3.97 6.22
CA GLN A 166 -3.15 4.27 7.29
C GLN A 166 -3.15 5.76 7.68
N SER A 167 -3.45 6.66 6.74
CA SER A 167 -3.59 8.10 7.03
C SER A 167 -4.82 8.40 7.90
N VAL A 168 -5.94 7.68 7.70
CA VAL A 168 -7.11 7.73 8.60
C VAL A 168 -6.75 7.24 10.00
N LYS A 169 -6.01 6.14 10.12
CA LYS A 169 -5.52 5.63 11.43
C LYS A 169 -4.65 6.65 12.16
N ILE A 170 -3.73 7.32 11.47
CA ILE A 170 -2.90 8.39 12.02
C ILE A 170 -3.76 9.61 12.45
N ALA A 171 -4.90 9.87 11.79
CA ALA A 171 -5.83 10.92 12.18
C ALA A 171 -6.60 10.57 13.47
N LEU A 172 -7.04 9.31 13.62
CA LEU A 172 -7.65 8.77 14.83
C LEU A 172 -6.67 8.79 16.01
N GLU A 173 -5.42 8.37 15.81
CA GLU A 173 -4.35 8.45 16.80
C GLU A 173 -4.08 9.90 17.24
N LYS A 174 -4.11 10.86 16.32
CA LYS A 174 -4.00 12.30 16.65
C LYS A 174 -5.18 12.80 17.49
N ARG A 175 -6.41 12.31 17.27
CA ARG A 175 -7.56 12.58 18.17
C ARG A 175 -7.30 11.98 19.55
N HIS A 176 -6.89 10.72 19.64
CA HIS A 176 -6.60 10.04 20.91
C HIS A 176 -5.55 10.80 21.74
N ASN A 177 -4.44 11.20 21.11
CA ASN A 177 -3.38 11.96 21.78
C ASN A 177 -3.86 13.35 22.28
N ARG A 178 -4.78 14.02 21.56
CA ARG A 178 -5.43 15.25 22.04
C ARG A 178 -6.38 15.00 23.21
N ARG A 179 -7.14 13.90 23.19
CA ARG A 179 -7.98 13.46 24.32
C ARG A 179 -7.15 13.19 25.58
N LEU A 180 -5.98 12.56 25.43
CA LEU A 180 -5.04 12.32 26.52
C LEU A 180 -4.50 13.65 27.10
N THR A 181 -4.11 14.60 26.24
CA THR A 181 -3.66 15.94 26.68
C THR A 181 -4.77 16.65 27.48
N TYR A 182 -6.00 16.69 26.95
CA TYR A 182 -7.13 17.32 27.62
C TYR A 182 -7.47 16.66 28.97
N SER A 183 -7.43 15.32 29.02
CA SER A 183 -7.62 14.56 30.27
C SER A 183 -6.55 14.89 31.32
N SER A 184 -5.29 15.07 30.89
CA SER A 184 -4.20 15.53 31.76
C SER A 184 -4.47 16.91 32.35
N CYS A 185 -4.88 17.87 31.52
CA CYS A 185 -5.15 19.24 31.97
C CYS A 185 -6.32 19.30 32.96
N LEU A 186 -7.38 18.50 32.77
CA LEU A 186 -8.47 18.40 33.76
C LEU A 186 -8.03 17.76 35.07
N ALA A 187 -7.21 16.71 35.03
CA ALA A 187 -6.65 16.08 36.24
C ALA A 187 -5.80 17.10 37.03
N GLU A 188 -4.96 17.88 36.34
CA GLU A 188 -4.19 18.98 36.93
C GLU A 188 -5.08 20.08 37.51
N VAL A 189 -6.15 20.50 36.82
CA VAL A 189 -7.11 21.50 37.31
C VAL A 189 -7.77 21.02 38.59
N ASN A 190 -8.22 19.77 38.64
CA ASN A 190 -8.84 19.19 39.83
C ASN A 190 -7.85 19.11 41.01
N ALA A 191 -6.59 18.73 40.76
CA ALA A 191 -5.54 18.74 41.78
C ALA A 191 -5.24 20.17 42.30
N LYS A 192 -5.13 21.16 41.40
CA LYS A 192 -4.92 22.57 41.75
C LYS A 192 -6.09 23.13 42.56
N ARG A 193 -7.33 22.76 42.20
CA ARG A 193 -8.57 23.17 42.89
C ARG A 193 -8.68 22.56 44.29
N ALA A 194 -8.35 21.27 44.44
CA ALA A 194 -8.29 20.62 45.75
C ALA A 194 -7.22 21.23 46.67
N ASN A 195 -6.04 21.55 46.12
CA ASN A 195 -4.98 22.23 46.87
C ASN A 195 -5.39 23.66 47.28
N LEU A 196 -6.04 24.43 46.41
CA LEU A 196 -6.58 25.76 46.74
C LEU A 196 -7.61 25.68 47.86
N ALA A 197 -8.53 24.71 47.83
CA ALA A 197 -9.52 24.51 48.89
C ALA A 197 -8.83 24.21 50.24
N LYS A 198 -7.82 23.33 50.26
CA LYS A 198 -7.03 23.04 51.47
C LYS A 198 -6.30 24.27 52.01
N LEU A 199 -5.71 25.10 51.14
CA LEU A 199 -5.02 26.33 51.54
C LEU A 199 -5.99 27.38 52.09
N ARG A 200 -7.18 27.54 51.48
CA ARG A 200 -8.24 28.44 52.00
C ARG A 200 -8.82 27.98 53.35
N ALA A 201 -8.80 26.68 53.63
CA ALA A 201 -9.20 26.12 54.93
C ALA A 201 -8.10 26.19 56.02
N THR A 202 -6.91 26.73 55.71
CA THR A 202 -5.76 26.81 56.64
C THR A 202 -5.47 28.27 57.02
N PRO A 203 -5.74 28.71 58.26
CA PRO A 203 -5.42 30.07 58.70
C PRO A 203 -3.95 30.43 58.53
N GLY A 204 -3.66 31.69 58.17
CA GLY A 204 -2.29 32.17 57.94
C GLY A 204 -1.67 31.71 56.62
N SER A 205 -2.48 31.16 55.71
CA SER A 205 -2.05 30.69 54.37
C SER A 205 -2.59 31.54 53.22
N GLU A 206 -3.12 32.73 53.49
CA GLU A 206 -3.87 33.57 52.55
C GLU A 206 -3.02 33.95 51.32
N ALA A 207 -1.76 34.36 51.54
CA ALA A 207 -0.81 34.66 50.46
C ALA A 207 -0.47 33.42 49.60
N LYS A 208 -0.45 32.22 50.20
CA LYS A 208 -0.25 30.95 49.47
C LYS A 208 -1.51 30.55 48.70
N ALA A 209 -2.70 30.80 49.26
CA ALA A 209 -3.98 30.59 48.58
C ALA A 209 -4.10 31.47 47.33
N TYR A 210 -3.75 32.76 47.41
CA TYR A 210 -3.72 33.65 46.25
C TYR A 210 -2.76 33.18 45.14
N GLY A 211 -1.56 32.71 45.52
CA GLY A 211 -0.61 32.09 44.58
C GLY A 211 -1.15 30.80 43.94
N ALA A 212 -1.87 29.97 44.71
CA ALA A 212 -2.52 28.77 44.22
C ALA A 212 -3.72 29.07 43.29
N GLU A 213 -4.46 30.14 43.55
CA GLU A 213 -5.57 30.62 42.71
C GLU A 213 -5.09 31.12 41.35
N MET A 214 -4.00 31.90 41.32
CA MET A 214 -3.33 32.28 40.07
C MET A 214 -2.65 31.10 39.35
N SER A 215 -2.43 29.97 40.04
CA SER A 215 -1.98 28.71 39.42
C SER A 215 -3.17 27.91 38.85
N LEU A 216 -4.29 27.86 39.58
CA LEU A 216 -5.54 27.24 39.14
C LEU A 216 -6.07 27.92 37.86
N LYS A 217 -6.19 29.25 37.84
CA LYS A 217 -6.69 30.01 36.68
C LYS A 217 -5.86 29.78 35.41
N ARG A 218 -4.54 29.59 35.54
CA ARG A 218 -3.66 29.21 34.42
C ARG A 218 -3.84 27.76 33.99
N GLY A 219 -4.11 26.85 34.93
CA GLY A 219 -4.48 25.47 34.63
C GLY A 219 -5.81 25.35 33.90
N GLU A 220 -6.82 26.13 34.31
CA GLU A 220 -8.15 26.16 33.71
C GLU A 220 -8.07 26.67 32.26
N ALA A 221 -7.40 27.80 32.02
CA ALA A 221 -7.16 28.31 30.66
C ALA A 221 -6.38 27.31 29.77
N ALA A 222 -5.45 26.53 30.33
CA ALA A 222 -4.76 25.47 29.59
C ALA A 222 -5.67 24.27 29.29
N ALA A 223 -6.60 23.93 30.19
CA ALA A 223 -7.58 22.87 29.97
C ALA A 223 -8.65 23.27 28.94
N ASP A 224 -9.10 24.54 28.92
CA ASP A 224 -9.96 25.09 27.87
C ASP A 224 -9.28 25.02 26.50
N ALA A 225 -8.03 25.49 26.39
CA ALA A 225 -7.27 25.39 25.14
C ALA A 225 -7.06 23.93 24.67
N ALA A 226 -6.87 22.99 25.61
CA ALA A 226 -6.78 21.57 25.29
C ALA A 226 -8.11 20.95 24.86
N ARG A 227 -9.25 21.36 25.47
CA ARG A 227 -10.61 20.99 25.04
C ARG A 227 -10.85 21.43 23.61
N ASP A 228 -10.59 22.69 23.30
CA ASP A 228 -10.93 23.29 22.01
C ASP A 228 -10.04 22.71 20.89
N ALA A 229 -8.78 22.40 21.18
CA ALA A 229 -7.91 21.64 20.29
C ALA A 229 -8.39 20.19 20.07
N PHE A 230 -8.92 19.51 21.10
CA PHE A 230 -9.49 18.16 20.98
C PHE A 230 -10.81 18.16 20.18
N ALA A 231 -11.69 19.13 20.39
CA ALA A 231 -12.92 19.32 19.63
C ALA A 231 -12.62 19.60 18.16
N THR A 232 -11.71 20.54 17.87
CA THR A 232 -11.26 20.89 16.51
C THR A 232 -10.70 19.69 15.75
N VAL A 233 -9.86 18.88 16.41
CA VAL A 233 -9.32 17.66 15.79
C VAL A 233 -10.41 16.60 15.60
N SER A 234 -11.30 16.39 16.57
CA SER A 234 -12.40 15.42 16.43
C SER A 234 -13.32 15.76 15.25
N GLN A 235 -13.76 17.01 15.14
CA GLN A 235 -14.59 17.49 14.03
C GLN A 235 -13.89 17.38 12.67
N ARG A 236 -12.57 17.61 12.61
CA ARG A 236 -11.80 17.36 11.40
C ARG A 236 -11.75 15.87 11.04
N VAL A 237 -11.48 14.98 12.01
CA VAL A 237 -11.42 13.53 11.75
C VAL A 237 -12.76 13.01 11.22
N LEU A 238 -13.90 13.43 11.79
CA LEU A 238 -15.23 13.06 11.28
C LEU A 238 -15.40 13.46 9.80
N ARG A 239 -15.00 14.69 9.43
CA ARG A 239 -15.08 15.18 8.04
C ARG A 239 -14.22 14.38 7.08
N GLU A 240 -12.97 14.06 7.44
CA GLU A 240 -12.08 13.28 6.56
C GLU A 240 -12.54 11.81 6.47
N VAL A 241 -13.09 11.24 7.55
CA VAL A 241 -13.66 9.87 7.56
C VAL A 241 -14.93 9.79 6.71
N ASP A 242 -15.80 10.79 6.75
CA ASP A 242 -16.97 10.87 5.85
C ASP A 242 -16.55 11.02 4.39
N ARG A 243 -15.62 11.94 4.09
CA ARG A 243 -15.03 12.08 2.75
C ARG A 243 -14.47 10.75 2.23
N PHE A 244 -13.63 10.08 3.03
CA PHE A 244 -13.10 8.76 2.73
C PHE A 244 -14.20 7.70 2.54
N LYS A 245 -15.26 7.73 3.37
CA LYS A 245 -16.40 6.81 3.23
C LYS A 245 -17.16 7.00 1.92
N ARG A 246 -17.17 8.21 1.34
CA ARG A 246 -17.78 8.55 0.05
C ARG A 246 -16.88 8.20 -1.14
N GLU A 247 -15.65 8.72 -1.18
CA GLU A 247 -14.75 8.60 -2.35
C GLU A 247 -14.34 7.15 -2.67
N LYS A 248 -14.13 6.31 -1.66
CA LYS A 248 -13.67 4.92 -1.81
C LYS A 248 -14.47 4.05 -2.79
N GLY A 249 -15.76 4.35 -2.97
CA GLY A 249 -16.66 3.50 -3.75
C GLY A 249 -16.32 3.57 -5.23
N ASP A 250 -16.13 4.80 -5.72
CA ASP A 250 -15.75 5.08 -7.10
C ASP A 250 -14.27 4.74 -7.36
N ASP A 251 -13.37 4.98 -6.39
CA ASP A 251 -11.96 4.57 -6.47
C ASP A 251 -11.82 3.05 -6.67
N MET A 252 -12.45 2.24 -5.81
CA MET A 252 -12.37 0.78 -5.89
C MET A 252 -13.10 0.24 -7.12
N ARG A 253 -14.26 0.83 -7.48
CA ARG A 253 -14.96 0.51 -8.73
C ARG A 253 -14.06 0.73 -9.94
N ARG A 254 -13.34 1.86 -9.99
CA ARG A 254 -12.45 2.21 -11.09
C ARG A 254 -11.30 1.21 -11.22
N VAL A 255 -10.57 0.95 -10.13
CA VAL A 255 -9.44 0.00 -10.13
C VAL A 255 -9.86 -1.39 -10.60
N VAL A 256 -11.06 -1.84 -10.23
CA VAL A 256 -11.61 -3.14 -10.69
C VAL A 256 -12.00 -3.10 -12.18
N LEU A 257 -12.59 -2.02 -12.68
CA LEU A 257 -12.94 -1.88 -14.11
C LEU A 257 -11.68 -1.77 -14.99
N ASP A 258 -10.70 -0.97 -14.58
CA ASP A 258 -9.42 -0.82 -15.27
C ASP A 258 -8.67 -2.17 -15.34
N TYR A 259 -8.72 -2.98 -14.27
CA TYR A 259 -8.20 -4.36 -14.26
C TYR A 259 -8.97 -5.33 -15.17
N ILE A 260 -10.31 -5.30 -15.17
CA ILE A 260 -11.12 -6.18 -16.03
C ILE A 260 -10.84 -5.90 -17.50
N ASN A 261 -10.77 -4.63 -17.91
CA ASN A 261 -10.43 -4.25 -19.27
C ASN A 261 -9.02 -4.73 -19.65
N LEU A 262 -8.03 -4.56 -18.75
CA LEU A 262 -6.67 -5.05 -18.96
C LEU A 262 -6.59 -6.59 -19.12
N GLN A 263 -7.46 -7.36 -18.44
CA GLN A 263 -7.56 -8.81 -18.62
C GLN A 263 -8.19 -9.18 -19.97
N ILE A 264 -9.25 -8.48 -20.41
CA ILE A 264 -9.87 -8.68 -21.73
C ILE A 264 -8.85 -8.41 -22.84
N ASP A 265 -8.19 -7.24 -22.80
CA ASP A 265 -7.15 -6.79 -23.72
C ASP A 265 -5.96 -7.75 -23.85
N TYR A 266 -5.64 -8.48 -22.77
CA TYR A 266 -4.57 -9.47 -22.74
C TYR A 266 -5.01 -10.78 -23.38
N ASN A 267 -6.15 -11.33 -22.95
CA ASN A 267 -6.65 -12.61 -23.47
C ASN A 267 -6.96 -12.53 -24.98
N GLN A 268 -7.48 -11.41 -25.47
CA GLN A 268 -7.69 -11.19 -26.91
C GLN A 268 -6.37 -11.21 -27.71
N LYS A 269 -5.27 -10.67 -27.16
CA LYS A 269 -3.95 -10.70 -27.83
C LYS A 269 -3.36 -12.12 -27.80
N MET A 270 -3.51 -12.84 -26.70
CA MET A 270 -3.09 -14.25 -26.61
C MET A 270 -3.85 -15.12 -27.63
N GLU A 271 -5.17 -14.94 -27.75
CA GLU A 271 -6.00 -15.59 -28.78
C GLU A 271 -5.53 -15.23 -30.19
N GLN A 272 -5.29 -13.94 -30.47
CA GLN A 272 -4.86 -13.46 -31.78
C GLN A 272 -3.52 -14.05 -32.24
N VAL A 273 -2.56 -14.27 -31.35
CA VAL A 273 -1.27 -14.91 -31.72
C VAL A 273 -1.46 -16.40 -32.01
N TRP A 274 -2.22 -17.13 -31.18
CA TRP A 274 -2.50 -18.55 -31.43
C TRP A 274 -3.29 -18.76 -32.73
N ALA A 275 -4.28 -17.91 -33.03
CA ALA A 275 -5.06 -17.95 -34.26
C ALA A 275 -4.23 -17.66 -35.52
N GLN A 276 -3.14 -16.88 -35.41
CA GLN A 276 -2.18 -16.65 -36.50
C GLN A 276 -1.19 -17.80 -36.69
N LEU A 277 -0.93 -18.59 -35.65
CA LEU A 277 -0.06 -19.77 -35.75
C LEU A 277 -0.79 -20.97 -36.37
N LEU A 278 -2.05 -21.21 -35.97
CA LEU A 278 -2.84 -22.37 -36.39
C LEU A 278 -2.76 -22.69 -37.91
N PRO A 279 -3.09 -21.77 -38.84
CA PRO A 279 -3.09 -22.08 -40.28
C PRO A 279 -1.69 -22.37 -40.84
N LYS A 280 -0.61 -21.91 -40.19
CA LYS A 280 0.77 -22.21 -40.59
C LYS A 280 1.17 -23.64 -40.24
N LEU A 281 0.53 -24.22 -39.22
CA LEU A 281 0.74 -25.60 -38.80
C LEU A 281 -0.21 -26.55 -39.53
N GLU A 282 -1.43 -26.12 -39.85
CA GLU A 282 -2.38 -26.90 -40.66
C GLU A 282 -1.91 -27.10 -42.12
N SER A 283 -1.06 -26.21 -42.65
CA SER A 283 -0.45 -26.38 -43.98
C SER A 283 0.64 -27.46 -44.06
N LEU A 284 1.04 -28.07 -42.95
CA LEU A 284 2.14 -29.04 -42.89
C LEU A 284 1.65 -30.43 -43.29
N HIS A 285 2.05 -30.89 -44.48
CA HIS A 285 1.77 -32.25 -44.92
C HIS A 285 2.84 -33.21 -44.36
N VAL A 286 2.46 -34.08 -43.42
CA VAL A 286 3.39 -35.10 -42.88
C VAL A 286 3.77 -36.07 -44.00
N PRO A 287 5.08 -36.23 -44.35
CA PRO A 287 5.51 -37.15 -45.41
C PRO A 287 5.37 -38.62 -44.99
N GLY A 288 4.14 -39.16 -45.08
CA GLY A 288 3.82 -40.51 -44.62
C GLY A 288 2.53 -41.10 -45.20
N GLU A 289 1.49 -40.29 -45.47
CA GLU A 289 0.26 -40.78 -46.11
C GLU A 289 0.43 -40.94 -47.63
N SER A 290 1.22 -41.95 -48.02
CA SER A 290 1.32 -42.44 -49.40
C SER A 290 0.03 -43.17 -49.79
N ASN A 291 -1.01 -42.39 -50.06
CA ASN A 291 -2.36 -42.87 -50.36
C ASN A 291 -2.42 -43.53 -51.75
N GLY A 292 -1.99 -44.79 -51.81
CA GLY A 292 -2.04 -45.63 -53.00
C GLY A 292 -3.49 -45.88 -53.41
N GLN A 293 -3.82 -45.54 -54.66
CA GLN A 293 -5.17 -45.72 -55.20
C GLN A 293 -5.52 -47.20 -55.37
N ASP A 294 -6.54 -47.67 -54.65
CA ASP A 294 -7.35 -48.81 -55.08
C ASP A 294 -8.85 -48.54 -54.83
N ALA A 295 -9.72 -49.12 -55.65
CA ALA A 295 -11.10 -48.66 -55.83
C ALA A 295 -12.12 -49.54 -55.08
N GLY A 296 -12.40 -49.21 -53.82
CA GLY A 296 -13.42 -49.86 -52.99
C GLY A 296 -14.73 -49.07 -52.89
N ASN A 297 -15.64 -49.22 -53.86
CA ASN A 297 -16.93 -48.49 -53.87
C ASN A 297 -17.94 -49.04 -52.85
N VAL A 298 -18.31 -48.27 -51.83
CA VAL A 298 -19.49 -48.51 -50.99
C VAL A 298 -20.33 -47.23 -50.89
N ASN A 299 -21.52 -47.30 -51.48
CA ASN A 299 -22.52 -46.23 -51.49
C ASN A 299 -23.37 -46.27 -50.20
N ILE A 300 -23.60 -45.12 -49.55
CA ILE A 300 -24.62 -44.96 -48.51
C ILE A 300 -25.51 -43.75 -48.84
N ASP A 301 -26.81 -44.04 -48.94
CA ASP A 301 -27.89 -43.12 -49.28
C ASP A 301 -28.12 -42.08 -48.17
N ASN A 302 -28.30 -40.81 -48.56
CA ASN A 302 -28.62 -39.71 -47.65
C ASN A 302 -30.13 -39.52 -47.52
N SER A 303 -30.79 -40.46 -46.85
CA SER A 303 -32.25 -40.48 -46.69
C SER A 303 -32.71 -40.48 -45.23
N GLN A 304 -33.52 -39.46 -44.91
CA GLN A 304 -34.45 -39.35 -43.77
C GLN A 304 -33.89 -39.11 -42.35
N MET A 305 -34.06 -37.86 -41.87
CA MET A 305 -34.23 -37.55 -40.45
C MET A 305 -35.58 -38.07 -39.93
N PRO A 306 -35.67 -38.45 -38.64
CA PRO A 306 -36.82 -38.17 -37.78
C PRO A 306 -36.68 -36.78 -37.13
N LYS A 307 -37.81 -36.17 -36.78
CA LYS A 307 -37.87 -34.90 -36.01
C LYS A 307 -38.18 -35.18 -34.52
N ASP A 308 -38.36 -34.07 -33.80
CA ASP A 308 -39.05 -33.94 -32.52
C ASP A 308 -38.21 -34.34 -31.26
N THR A 309 -38.29 -33.63 -30.13
CA THR A 309 -39.10 -32.44 -29.80
C THR A 309 -38.33 -31.52 -28.84
N ASN A 310 -38.70 -30.23 -28.79
CA ASN A 310 -38.16 -29.26 -27.83
C ASN A 310 -39.09 -29.13 -26.61
N THR A 311 -38.62 -29.53 -25.42
CA THR A 311 -39.26 -29.21 -24.14
C THR A 311 -38.21 -28.81 -23.10
N ASP A 312 -38.44 -27.62 -22.54
CA ASP A 312 -37.75 -26.96 -21.43
C ASP A 312 -37.46 -27.86 -20.20
N GLY A 313 -36.40 -27.53 -19.44
CA GLY A 313 -36.13 -28.12 -18.12
C GLY A 313 -34.68 -28.54 -17.82
N THR A 314 -33.98 -27.74 -17.00
CA THR A 314 -32.82 -28.11 -16.15
C THR A 314 -31.60 -28.79 -16.79
N ILE A 315 -30.48 -28.05 -16.89
CA ILE A 315 -29.13 -28.64 -16.95
C ILE A 315 -28.74 -29.12 -15.52
N PRO A 316 -28.27 -30.36 -15.33
CA PRO A 316 -27.94 -30.90 -14.01
C PRO A 316 -26.66 -30.27 -13.43
N THR A 317 -26.70 -29.94 -12.14
CA THR A 317 -25.53 -29.47 -11.38
C THR A 317 -24.91 -30.64 -10.61
N ASN A 318 -23.62 -30.91 -10.82
CA ASN A 318 -22.77 -31.65 -9.87
C ASN A 318 -21.91 -30.58 -9.16
N VAL A 319 -22.16 -30.14 -7.92
CA VAL A 319 -22.40 -30.90 -6.67
C VAL A 319 -21.22 -31.81 -6.34
N ILE A 320 -20.23 -31.21 -5.69
CA ILE A 320 -19.39 -31.87 -4.68
C ILE A 320 -19.87 -31.32 -3.34
N THR A 321 -20.35 -32.20 -2.46
CA THR A 321 -20.97 -31.82 -1.17
C THR A 321 -19.94 -31.58 -0.06
N ASN A 322 -20.06 -30.46 0.65
CA ASN A 322 -19.45 -30.24 1.97
C ASN A 322 -20.41 -30.70 3.08
N GLU A 323 -19.87 -31.31 4.13
CA GLU A 323 -20.41 -31.42 5.50
C GLU A 323 -19.22 -31.82 6.41
N ASN A 324 -18.91 -31.27 7.59
CA ASN A 324 -19.44 -30.18 8.44
C ASN A 324 -18.23 -29.54 9.20
N ASN A 325 -18.30 -28.47 10.03
CA ASN A 325 -19.43 -27.76 10.64
C ASN A 325 -19.08 -26.28 10.98
N THR A 326 -20.11 -25.49 11.33
CA THR A 326 -20.11 -24.25 12.15
C THR A 326 -18.81 -23.45 12.37
N GLN A 327 -18.78 -22.23 11.83
CA GLN A 327 -18.70 -21.02 12.68
C GLN A 327 -19.39 -19.81 12.01
N GLN A 328 -19.76 -18.82 12.83
CA GLN A 328 -20.77 -17.80 12.48
C GLN A 328 -20.23 -16.67 11.57
N GLN A 329 -21.08 -16.15 10.69
CA GLN A 329 -20.81 -14.89 9.97
C GLN A 329 -21.00 -13.68 10.90
N PRO A 330 -20.05 -12.73 10.95
CA PRO A 330 -20.27 -11.42 11.54
C PRO A 330 -20.48 -10.31 10.49
N ASN A 331 -21.40 -9.38 10.81
CA ASN A 331 -21.35 -7.96 10.44
C ASN A 331 -21.77 -7.50 9.03
N ASN A 332 -23.05 -7.68 8.68
CA ASN A 332 -23.77 -6.66 7.87
C ASN A 332 -24.49 -5.60 8.75
N VAL A 333 -24.79 -5.92 10.01
CA VAL A 333 -25.56 -5.07 10.96
C VAL A 333 -24.91 -3.69 11.22
N TYR A 334 -23.58 -3.59 11.13
CA TYR A 334 -22.86 -2.34 11.39
C TYR A 334 -23.12 -1.29 10.28
N GLN A 335 -23.27 -1.70 9.01
CA GLN A 335 -23.56 -0.73 7.93
C GLN A 335 -24.97 -0.14 8.04
N SER A 336 -25.97 -0.94 8.45
CA SER A 336 -27.32 -0.45 8.71
C SER A 336 -27.39 0.51 9.91
N ASN A 337 -26.64 0.20 10.99
CA ASN A 337 -26.67 1.03 12.20
C ASN A 337 -26.00 2.39 11.99
N ILE A 338 -24.86 2.44 11.28
CA ILE A 338 -24.21 3.70 10.85
C ILE A 338 -25.18 4.56 10.02
N SER A 339 -25.98 3.94 9.15
CA SER A 339 -26.92 4.66 8.29
C SER A 339 -28.08 5.26 9.10
N GLN A 340 -28.55 4.57 10.14
CA GLN A 340 -29.62 5.08 11.01
C GLN A 340 -29.14 6.15 12.00
N SER A 341 -27.91 6.05 12.54
CA SER A 341 -27.36 7.08 13.42
C SER A 341 -27.09 8.40 12.69
N MET A 342 -26.72 8.36 11.41
CA MET A 342 -26.55 9.54 10.56
C MET A 342 -27.87 10.30 10.31
N LEU A 343 -29.00 9.61 10.17
CA LEU A 343 -30.33 10.27 10.04
C LEU A 343 -30.75 11.00 11.33
N GLY A 344 -30.23 10.59 12.49
CA GLY A 344 -30.36 11.35 13.74
C GLY A 344 -29.49 12.61 13.80
N LEU A 345 -28.40 12.67 13.03
CA LEU A 345 -27.46 13.80 13.01
C LEU A 345 -27.96 14.96 12.14
N GLU A 346 -28.56 14.69 10.97
CA GLU A 346 -29.13 15.76 10.12
C GLU A 346 -30.21 16.59 10.87
N ASN A 347 -30.96 15.95 11.77
CA ASN A 347 -31.96 16.59 12.62
C ASN A 347 -31.39 17.29 13.88
N SER A 348 -30.14 17.03 14.26
CA SER A 348 -29.52 17.57 15.49
C SER A 348 -28.37 18.57 15.26
N VAL A 349 -27.94 18.79 14.01
CA VAL A 349 -27.01 19.88 13.64
C VAL A 349 -27.60 21.29 13.89
N GLN A 350 -28.91 21.42 14.10
CA GLN A 350 -29.59 22.67 14.49
C GLN A 350 -29.40 23.06 15.98
N TYR A 351 -28.16 23.03 16.48
CA TYR A 351 -27.86 23.47 17.85
C TYR A 351 -27.54 24.96 17.95
N ARG A 352 -28.61 25.71 18.24
CA ARG A 352 -28.70 27.08 18.78
C ARG A 352 -27.37 27.78 19.11
N ASP A 353 -27.18 28.93 18.48
CA ASP A 353 -26.43 30.04 19.07
C ASP A 353 -27.00 30.34 20.47
N ASN A 354 -26.15 30.26 21.49
CA ASN A 354 -26.54 30.41 22.89
C ASN A 354 -25.81 31.59 23.55
N SER A 355 -25.61 32.67 22.79
CA SER A 355 -25.00 33.94 23.18
C SER A 355 -25.88 34.82 24.10
N ASN A 356 -26.52 34.23 25.12
CA ASN A 356 -27.03 34.96 26.28
C ASN A 356 -27.43 34.03 27.45
N VAL A 357 -26.99 34.41 28.66
CA VAL A 357 -27.79 34.59 29.90
C VAL A 357 -26.82 34.66 31.09
N ILE A 358 -26.78 35.82 31.76
CA ILE A 358 -26.19 35.97 33.10
C ILE A 358 -27.34 36.09 34.10
N PRO A 359 -27.32 35.28 35.16
CA PRO A 359 -27.64 35.70 36.52
C PRO A 359 -26.41 35.50 37.43
N GLY A 360 -26.19 36.26 38.50
CA GLY A 360 -27.08 37.25 39.10
C GLY A 360 -27.23 36.93 40.58
N MET A 361 -26.42 37.61 41.41
CA MET A 361 -25.99 37.22 42.78
C MET A 361 -24.87 36.18 42.82
#